data_AF-A0A6V7M8R3-F1
#
_entry.id   AF-A0A6V7M8R3-F1
#
_cell.length_a   1.000
_cell.length_b   1.000
_cell.length_c   1.000
_cell.angle_alpha   90.00
_cell.angle_beta   90.00
_cell.angle_gamma   90.00
#
_symmetry.space_group_name_H-M   'P 1'
#
loop_
_entity.id
_entity.type
_entity.pdbx_description
1 polymer ?
#
loop_
_entity_poly.entity_id
_entity_poly.type
_entity_poly.pdbx_seq_one_letter_code
_entity_poly.pdbx_strand_id
1 'polypeptide(L)' 'SVEKLGLKPIFDILEKMGLSREPPAFNDTKNDTEIDLDLSRIAGVAQRHLGLNLFVNFYISEDVRDTTKNRMM' A
#
# COMPACT_ATOMS: atom_id res chain seq x y z
N SER A 1 -18.51 -10.11 -16.67
CA SER A 1 -17.99 -8.75 -16.68
C SER A 1 -17.51 -8.39 -15.29
N VAL A 2 -16.42 -7.62 -15.20
CA VAL A 2 -15.83 -7.14 -13.93
C VAL A 2 -16.86 -6.35 -13.11
N GLU A 3 -17.83 -5.69 -13.77
CA GLU A 3 -18.90 -4.96 -13.08
C GLU A 3 -19.75 -5.86 -12.16
N LYS A 4 -19.89 -7.16 -12.45
CA LYS A 4 -20.66 -8.09 -11.59
C LYS A 4 -20.00 -8.32 -10.22
N LEU A 5 -18.70 -8.06 -10.10
CA LEU A 5 -17.95 -8.20 -8.85
C LEU A 5 -18.11 -6.98 -7.92
N GLY A 6 -18.58 -5.85 -8.47
CA GLY A 6 -18.71 -4.60 -7.73
C GLY A 6 -17.39 -4.20 -7.05
N LEU A 7 -17.49 -3.80 -5.78
CA LEU A 7 -16.33 -3.37 -4.97
C LEU A 7 -15.61 -4.52 -4.25
N LYS A 8 -16.06 -5.77 -4.43
CA LYS A 8 -15.46 -6.93 -3.75
C LYS A 8 -13.94 -7.01 -3.93
N PRO A 9 -13.38 -6.84 -5.16
CA PRO A 9 -11.93 -6.90 -5.34
C PRO A 9 -11.17 -5.82 -4.56
N ILE A 10 -11.77 -4.65 -4.35
CA ILE A 10 -11.16 -3.56 -3.58
C ILE A 10 -11.10 -3.94 -2.09
N PHE A 11 -12.19 -4.48 -1.55
CA PHE A 11 -12.22 -4.90 -0.15
C PHE A 11 -11.24 -6.04 0.15
N ASP A 12 -11.10 -7.00 -0.77
CA ASP A 12 -10.11 -8.07 -0.66
C ASP A 12 -8.65 -7.54 -0.63
N ILE A 13 -8.39 -6.42 -1.31
CA ILE A 13 -7.07 -5.76 -1.31
C ILE A 13 -6.85 -4.96 -0.02
N LEU A 14 -7.87 -4.23 0.44
CA LEU A 14 -7.79 -3.48 1.71
C LEU A 14 -7.51 -4.42 2.88
N GLU A 15 -8.17 -5.58 2.93
CA GLU A 15 -7.92 -6.62 3.93
C GLU A 15 -6.47 -7.11 3.89
N LYS A 16 -5.92 -7.39 2.70
CA LYS A 16 -4.50 -7.77 2.54
C LYS A 16 -3.54 -6.67 3.00
N MET A 17 -3.96 -5.41 2.89
CA MET A 17 -3.21 -4.25 3.39
C MET A 17 -3.40 -4.02 4.89
N GLY A 18 -4.26 -4.78 5.57
CA GLY A 18 -4.65 -4.52 6.96
C GLY A 18 -5.31 -3.15 7.12
N LEU A 19 -5.97 -2.66 6.07
CA LEU A 19 -6.74 -1.43 6.07
C LEU A 19 -8.22 -1.77 6.32
N SER A 20 -8.89 -0.93 7.11
CA SER A 20 -10.32 -1.07 7.33
C SER A 20 -11.10 -0.86 6.03
N ARG A 21 -12.14 -1.68 5.83
CA ARG A 21 -13.11 -1.49 4.76
C ARG A 21 -13.93 -0.21 4.95
N GLU A 22 -14.21 0.12 6.20
CA GLU A 22 -14.99 1.29 6.55
C GLU A 22 -14.06 2.48 6.79
N PRO A 23 -14.34 3.65 6.20
CA PRO A 23 -13.60 4.85 6.50
C PRO A 23 -13.78 5.21 7.98
N PRO A 24 -12.76 5.78 8.63
CA PRO A 24 -12.88 6.23 10.01
C PRO A 24 -14.07 7.19 10.13
N ALA A 25 -14.93 6.96 11.11
CA ALA A 25 -16.08 7.82 11.35
C ALA A 25 -15.58 9.22 11.76
N PHE A 26 -16.04 10.26 11.07
CA PHE A 26 -15.63 11.67 11.28
C PHE A 26 -15.80 12.16 12.74
N ASN A 27 -16.58 11.47 13.56
CA ASN A 27 -16.89 11.83 14.94
C ASN A 27 -16.06 11.04 15.98
N ASP A 28 -15.29 10.04 15.57
CA ASP A 28 -14.46 9.20 16.46
C ASP A 28 -13.03 9.76 16.65
N THR A 29 -12.69 10.81 15.89
CA THR A 29 -11.41 11.53 15.97
C THR A 29 -11.30 12.46 17.19
N LYS A 30 -12.32 12.50 18.06
CA LYS A 30 -12.35 13.35 19.27
C LYS A 30 -11.65 12.74 20.49
N ASN A 31 -11.35 11.45 20.47
CA ASN A 31 -10.62 10.80 21.55
C ASN A 31 -9.33 10.19 20.97
N ASP A 32 -8.17 10.71 21.39
CA ASP A 32 -6.83 10.09 21.36
C ASP A 32 -6.64 8.86 20.45
N THR A 33 -6.80 9.02 19.14
CA THR A 33 -6.51 7.97 18.18
C THR A 33 -5.13 8.22 17.59
N GLU A 34 -4.10 7.80 18.32
CA GLU A 34 -2.89 7.29 17.67
C GLU A 34 -3.36 6.20 16.72
N ILE A 35 -3.59 6.57 15.47
CA ILE A 35 -3.77 5.60 14.41
C ILE A 35 -2.40 4.93 14.30
N ASP A 36 -2.26 3.73 14.87
CA ASP A 36 -1.08 2.89 14.74
C ASP A 36 -0.96 2.43 13.28
N LEU A 37 -0.53 3.36 12.45
CA LEU A 37 -0.46 3.21 11.01
C LEU A 37 0.98 2.83 10.69
N ASP A 38 1.21 1.53 10.57
CA ASP A 38 2.50 1.01 10.09
C ASP A 38 2.67 1.35 8.60
N LEU A 39 3.16 2.56 8.36
CA LEU A 39 3.44 3.12 7.03
C LEU A 39 4.42 2.23 6.25
N SER A 40 5.38 1.62 6.94
CA SER A 40 6.38 0.75 6.31
C SER A 40 5.73 -0.51 5.75
N ARG A 41 4.83 -1.12 6.53
CA ARG A 41 4.05 -2.28 6.09
C ARG A 41 3.10 -1.90 4.94
N ILE A 42 2.39 -0.78 5.05
CA ILE A 42 1.46 -0.33 3.99
C ILE A 42 2.21 -0.07 2.68
N ALA A 43 3.30 0.69 2.71
CA ALA A 43 4.10 0.97 1.52
C ALA A 43 4.67 -0.32 0.90
N GLY A 44 5.17 -1.25 1.72
CA GLY A 44 5.70 -2.53 1.26
C GLY A 44 4.63 -3.45 0.65
N VAL A 45 3.46 -3.56 1.28
CA VAL A 45 2.35 -4.39 0.77
C VAL A 45 1.78 -3.78 -0.51
N ALA A 46 1.59 -2.46 -0.57
CA ALA A 46 1.14 -1.77 -1.77
C ALA A 46 2.09 -1.99 -2.95
N GLN A 47 3.40 -1.90 -2.71
CA GLN A 47 4.36 -2.13 -3.78
C GLN A 47 4.42 -3.59 -4.22
N ARG A 48 4.41 -4.55 -3.28
CA ARG A 48 4.50 -5.99 -3.61
C ARG A 48 3.25 -6.54 -4.28
N HIS A 49 2.06 -6.11 -3.87
CA HIS A 49 0.82 -6.67 -4.36
C HIS A 49 0.20 -5.86 -5.50
N LEU A 50 0.40 -4.54 -5.53
CA LEU A 50 -0.22 -3.67 -6.54
C LEU A 50 0.79 -2.99 -7.47
N GLY A 51 2.10 -3.08 -7.20
CA GLY A 51 3.10 -2.28 -7.92
C GLY A 51 2.92 -0.78 -7.69
N LEU A 52 2.31 -0.38 -6.58
CA LEU A 52 2.10 1.02 -6.21
C LEU A 52 3.19 1.50 -5.26
N ASN A 53 3.86 2.57 -5.68
CA ASN A 53 4.77 3.31 -4.83
C ASN A 53 4.00 4.33 -3.98
N LEU A 54 3.95 4.10 -2.67
CA LEU A 54 3.35 4.99 -1.68
C LEU A 54 4.45 5.59 -0.81
N PHE A 55 4.55 6.92 -0.80
CA PHE A 55 5.54 7.73 -0.06
C PHE A 55 7.00 7.56 -0.51
N VAL A 56 7.45 6.34 -0.74
CA VAL A 56 8.79 5.98 -1.23
C VAL A 56 8.65 5.25 -2.56
N ASN A 57 9.53 5.55 -3.50
CA ASN A 57 9.57 4.90 -4.80
C ASN A 57 10.60 3.78 -4.77
N PHE A 58 10.16 2.55 -4.97
CA PHE A 58 11.00 1.38 -5.02
C PHE A 58 11.06 0.84 -6.44
N TYR A 59 12.26 0.82 -7.03
CA TYR A 59 12.46 0.22 -8.34
C TYR A 59 13.81 -0.47 -8.42
N ILE A 60 13.88 -1.47 -9.30
CA ILE A 60 15.12 -2.16 -9.62
C ILE A 60 15.62 -1.59 -10.94
N SER A 61 16.80 -0.98 -10.92
CA SER A 61 17.48 -0.48 -12.12
C SER A 61 18.92 -0.94 -12.14
N GLU A 62 19.55 -0.81 -13.29
CA GLU A 62 20.99 -0.98 -13.44
C GLU A 62 21.75 -0.04 -12.48
N ASP A 63 22.83 -0.54 -11.87
CA ASP A 63 23.68 0.31 -11.02
C ASP A 63 24.55 1.22 -11.90
N VAL A 64 24.43 2.53 -11.69
CA VAL A 64 25.20 3.56 -12.40
C VAL A 64 26.72 3.36 -12.23
N ARG A 65 27.17 2.72 -11.14
CA ARG A 65 28.59 2.45 -10.89
C ARG A 65 29.06 1.11 -11.48
N ASP A 66 28.16 0.16 -11.71
CA ASP A 66 28.44 -1.17 -12.24
C ASP A 66 27.24 -1.69 -13.02
N THR A 67 27.28 -1.49 -14.33
CA THR A 67 26.22 -1.83 -15.29
C THR A 67 25.94 -3.33 -15.41
N THR A 68 26.81 -4.18 -14.84
CA THR A 68 26.59 -5.63 -14.84
C THR A 68 25.59 -6.08 -13.78
N LYS A 69 25.18 -5.18 -12.88
CA LYS A 69 24.31 -5.47 -11.74
C LYS A 69 23.09 -4.57 -11.72
N ASN A 70 22.00 -5.12 -11.20
CA ASN A 70 20.83 -4.34 -10.84
C ASN A 70 20.86 -4.02 -9.34
N ARG A 71 20.43 -2.81 -8.98
CA ARG A 71 20.28 -2.35 -7.60
C ARG A 71 18.87 -1.83 -7.36
N MET A 72 18.38 -2.06 -6.16
CA MET A 72 17.17 -1.40 -5.66
C MET A 72 17.53 0.05 -5.33
N MET A 73 16.76 0.98 -5.88
CA MET A 73 16.80 2.40 -5.55
C MET A 73 15.53 2.80 -4.79
#